data_AF-A0A9Q6HP45-F1
#
_entry.id   AF-A0A9Q6HP45-F1
#
_cell.length_a   1.000
_cell.length_b   1.000
_cell.length_c   1.000
_cell.angle_alpha   90.00
_cell.angle_beta   90.00
_cell.angle_gamma   90.00
#
_symmetry.space_group_name_H-M   'P 1'
#
loop_
_entity.id
_entity.type
_entity.pdbx_description
1 polymer ?
#
loop_
_entity_poly.entity_id
_entity_poly.type
_entity_poly.pdbx_seq_one_letter_code
_entity_poly.pdbx_strand_id
1 'polypeptide(L)'
;MKFIKIFLVLILSAVILSGCDDNGHDVSLTDLKKWEKDIENVTHSVEQLVSSSTPDIKNTKEDQDLIGSQTNNENYAYINNNKTELNTTDQKKLKEKGNHKFWVEYPDLDGQGRAGQVTALVTSDAVHSHSSQVIQRPSFAYGVHVAGEYEDGIYDSMKQTWKGEHSNNKILQLDGYRGYIYNKSHSLAWSLGGDMETHNLTLGTRAQNVGTNRDSEGGGMGYSETQIRNAIYDQPQTKVYYQITPVYKGKELIPRGSHVRAYSINDDGQTINLNVWVSNTQKGVNINYDNGTYTKN
;
A
#
# COMPACT_ATOMS: atom_id res chain seq x y z
N MET A 1 -15.12 -12.77 -11.47
CA MET A 1 -16.38 -13.39 -10.99
C MET A 1 -17.23 -14.01 -12.09
N LYS A 2 -17.57 -13.32 -13.20
CA LYS A 2 -18.19 -13.99 -14.39
C LYS A 2 -17.35 -15.18 -14.88
N PHE A 3 -16.03 -15.05 -14.87
CA PHE A 3 -15.11 -16.12 -15.29
C PHE A 3 -15.11 -17.37 -14.40
N ILE A 4 -15.36 -17.28 -13.09
CA ILE A 4 -15.41 -18.46 -12.20
C ILE A 4 -16.72 -19.23 -12.42
N LYS A 5 -17.86 -18.53 -12.52
CA LYS A 5 -19.13 -19.14 -12.95
C LYS A 5 -18.98 -19.76 -14.35
N ILE A 6 -18.34 -19.08 -15.31
CA ILE A 6 -18.09 -19.61 -16.66
C ILE A 6 -17.18 -20.85 -16.63
N PHE A 7 -16.12 -20.86 -15.82
CA PHE A 7 -15.18 -21.99 -15.74
C PHE A 7 -15.79 -23.22 -15.07
N LEU A 8 -16.57 -23.04 -13.98
CA LEU A 8 -17.34 -24.12 -13.35
C LEU A 8 -18.42 -24.67 -14.28
N VAL A 9 -19.12 -23.80 -15.03
CA VAL A 9 -20.10 -24.22 -16.05
C VAL A 9 -19.43 -24.93 -17.23
N LEU A 10 -18.23 -24.52 -17.65
CA LEU A 10 -17.44 -25.17 -18.69
C LEU A 10 -16.92 -26.56 -18.27
N ILE A 11 -16.48 -26.72 -17.02
CA ILE A 11 -16.12 -28.04 -16.47
C ILE A 11 -17.34 -28.94 -16.40
N LEU A 12 -18.50 -28.43 -15.96
CA LEU A 12 -19.73 -29.22 -15.88
C LEU A 12 -20.23 -29.65 -17.28
N SER A 13 -20.16 -28.77 -18.27
CA SER A 13 -20.52 -29.09 -19.66
C SER A 13 -19.52 -30.05 -20.33
N ALA A 14 -18.23 -29.99 -19.98
CA ALA A 14 -17.25 -30.98 -20.41
C ALA A 14 -17.52 -32.37 -19.82
N VAL A 15 -17.93 -32.46 -18.55
CA VAL A 15 -18.31 -33.72 -17.89
C VAL A 15 -19.57 -34.33 -18.54
N ILE A 16 -20.54 -33.51 -18.93
CA ILE A 16 -21.75 -33.96 -19.65
C ILE A 16 -21.41 -34.46 -21.06
N LEU A 17 -20.47 -33.82 -21.77
CA LEU A 17 -20.05 -34.21 -23.12
C LEU A 17 -19.10 -35.43 -23.15
N SER A 18 -18.40 -35.72 -22.04
CA SER A 18 -17.58 -36.94 -21.90
C SER A 18 -18.36 -38.15 -21.38
N GLY A 19 -19.61 -37.95 -20.93
CA GLY A 19 -20.50 -39.00 -20.43
C GLY A 19 -21.28 -39.72 -21.52
N CYS A 20 -20.61 -40.20 -22.56
CA CYS A 20 -21.11 -41.38 -23.29
C CYS A 20 -20.41 -42.60 -22.69
N ASP A 21 -20.92 -43.05 -21.55
CA ASP A 21 -20.60 -44.36 -20.99
C ASP A 21 -21.91 -45.16 -20.93
N ASP A 22 -21.82 -46.46 -21.22
CA ASP A 22 -22.89 -47.36 -21.72
C ASP A 22 -24.06 -47.66 -20.73
N ASN A 23 -24.24 -46.85 -19.68
CA ASN A 23 -25.34 -46.98 -18.72
C ASN A 23 -26.21 -45.71 -18.76
N GLY A 24 -27.23 -45.73 -19.62
CA GLY A 24 -28.16 -44.63 -19.92
C GLY A 24 -28.83 -43.99 -18.70
N HIS A 25 -28.13 -43.06 -18.05
CA HIS A 25 -28.70 -42.10 -17.12
C HIS A 25 -28.95 -40.80 -17.87
N ASP A 26 -30.21 -40.60 -18.27
CA ASP A 26 -30.69 -39.36 -18.87
C ASP A 26 -30.65 -38.25 -17.81
N VAL A 27 -29.84 -37.21 -18.03
CA VAL A 27 -29.67 -36.11 -17.07
C VAL A 27 -30.96 -35.31 -17.01
N SER A 28 -31.65 -35.36 -15.87
CA SER A 28 -32.96 -34.71 -15.72
C SER A 28 -32.82 -33.21 -15.41
N LEU A 29 -33.87 -32.44 -15.73
CA LEU A 29 -33.99 -31.03 -15.33
C LEU A 29 -33.87 -30.82 -13.81
N THR A 30 -34.20 -31.85 -13.02
CA THR A 30 -34.04 -31.81 -11.56
C THR A 30 -32.59 -31.98 -11.12
N ASP A 31 -31.80 -32.77 -11.83
CA ASP A 31 -30.36 -32.93 -11.56
C ASP A 31 -29.59 -31.65 -11.91
N LEU A 32 -29.94 -31.00 -13.03
CA LEU A 32 -29.36 -29.70 -13.43
C LEU A 32 -29.61 -28.61 -12.38
N LYS A 33 -30.84 -28.51 -11.86
CA LYS A 33 -31.17 -27.52 -10.80
C LYS A 33 -30.44 -27.80 -9.49
N LYS A 34 -30.23 -29.07 -9.17
CA LYS A 34 -29.46 -29.47 -7.99
C LYS A 34 -27.99 -29.05 -8.13
N TRP A 35 -27.38 -29.33 -9.28
CA TRP A 35 -26.00 -28.93 -9.56
C TRP A 35 -25.81 -27.42 -9.60
N GLU A 36 -26.78 -26.66 -10.15
CA GLU A 36 -26.75 -25.19 -10.11
C GLU A 36 -26.69 -24.67 -8.67
N LYS A 37 -27.55 -25.22 -7.79
CA LYS A 37 -27.56 -24.88 -6.37
C LYS A 37 -26.26 -25.26 -5.66
N ASP A 38 -25.69 -26.42 -5.99
CA ASP A 38 -24.42 -26.87 -5.40
C ASP A 38 -23.25 -25.98 -5.85
N ILE A 39 -23.23 -25.54 -7.12
CA ILE A 39 -22.24 -24.56 -7.62
C ILE A 39 -22.38 -23.21 -6.91
N GLU A 40 -23.61 -22.73 -6.68
CA GLU A 40 -23.82 -21.49 -5.94
C GLU A 40 -23.35 -21.59 -4.49
N ASN A 41 -23.61 -22.72 -3.83
CA ASN A 41 -23.13 -22.97 -2.46
C ASN A 41 -21.61 -23.03 -2.38
N VAL A 42 -20.95 -23.71 -3.34
CA VAL A 42 -19.48 -23.77 -3.41
C VAL A 42 -18.90 -22.38 -3.72
N THR A 43 -19.50 -21.65 -4.65
CA THR A 43 -19.08 -20.27 -4.99
C THR A 43 -19.18 -19.37 -3.77
N HIS A 44 -20.30 -19.44 -3.03
CA HIS A 44 -20.50 -18.66 -1.81
C HIS A 44 -19.51 -19.05 -0.69
N SER A 45 -19.23 -20.35 -0.54
CA SER A 45 -18.25 -20.85 0.43
C SER A 45 -16.83 -20.37 0.09
N VAL A 46 -16.47 -20.37 -1.19
CA VAL A 46 -15.18 -19.83 -1.67
C VAL A 46 -15.13 -18.31 -1.47
N GLU A 47 -16.20 -17.58 -1.78
CA GLU A 47 -16.30 -16.13 -1.53
C GLU A 47 -16.13 -15.82 -0.03
N GLN A 48 -16.73 -16.62 0.84
CA GLN A 48 -16.61 -16.47 2.29
C GLN A 48 -15.20 -16.82 2.79
N LEU A 49 -14.52 -17.80 2.21
CA LEU A 49 -13.12 -18.16 2.51
C LEU A 49 -12.13 -17.09 2.00
N VAL A 50 -12.36 -16.54 0.81
CA VAL A 50 -11.54 -15.44 0.25
C VAL A 50 -11.78 -14.15 1.03
N SER A 51 -13.03 -13.85 1.40
CA SER A 51 -13.37 -12.69 2.22
C SER A 51 -12.85 -12.77 3.65
N SER A 52 -12.74 -13.97 4.23
CA SER A 52 -12.22 -14.16 5.59
C SER A 52 -10.69 -14.19 5.68
N SER A 53 -10.00 -14.33 4.54
CA SER A 53 -8.54 -14.33 4.45
C SER A 53 -7.94 -13.00 3.98
N THR A 54 -8.74 -12.08 3.42
CA THR A 54 -8.24 -10.78 2.97
C THR A 54 -8.12 -9.82 4.15
N PRO A 55 -6.95 -9.18 4.37
CA PRO A 55 -6.80 -8.21 5.45
C PRO A 55 -7.79 -7.05 5.30
N ASP A 56 -8.27 -6.53 6.43
CA ASP A 56 -9.00 -5.26 6.47
C ASP A 56 -8.05 -4.17 6.96
N ILE A 57 -7.87 -3.10 6.19
CA ILE A 57 -7.04 -1.97 6.60
C ILE A 57 -7.75 -1.23 7.72
N LYS A 58 -7.19 -1.35 8.92
CA LYS A 58 -7.69 -0.67 10.12
C LYS A 58 -6.83 0.55 10.39
N ASN A 59 -7.37 1.72 10.09
CA ASN A 59 -6.83 2.97 10.60
C ASN A 59 -7.43 3.23 11.99
N THR A 60 -6.57 3.57 12.96
CA THR A 60 -6.98 3.89 14.32
C THR A 60 -7.79 5.19 14.36
N LYS A 61 -8.41 5.50 15.51
CA LYS A 61 -9.10 6.79 15.67
C LYS A 61 -8.10 7.94 15.57
N GLU A 62 -6.92 7.76 16.15
CA GLU A 62 -5.80 8.68 16.07
C GLU A 62 -5.39 8.92 14.62
N ASP A 63 -5.24 7.87 13.80
CA ASP A 63 -4.95 8.01 12.37
C ASP A 63 -6.03 8.80 11.63
N GLN A 64 -7.30 8.49 11.88
CA GLN A 64 -8.42 9.15 11.23
C GLN A 64 -8.50 10.65 11.58
N ASP A 65 -8.14 11.01 12.81
CA ASP A 65 -8.14 12.40 13.27
C ASP A 65 -7.01 13.24 12.62
N LEU A 66 -6.01 12.60 11.99
CA LEU A 66 -4.99 13.30 11.21
C LEU A 66 -5.50 13.80 9.85
N ILE A 67 -6.60 13.23 9.33
CA ILE A 67 -7.15 13.63 8.03
C ILE A 67 -7.55 15.11 8.07
N GLY A 68 -6.94 15.91 7.20
CA GLY A 68 -7.17 17.36 7.12
C GLY A 68 -6.28 18.20 8.04
N SER A 69 -5.31 17.59 8.73
CA SER A 69 -4.27 18.33 9.47
C SER A 69 -3.56 19.32 8.56
N GLN A 70 -3.33 20.54 9.07
CA GLN A 70 -2.55 21.55 8.38
C GLN A 70 -1.08 21.11 8.31
N THR A 71 -0.52 21.13 7.10
CA THR A 71 0.88 20.82 6.83
C THR A 71 1.69 22.08 6.58
N ASN A 72 3.01 21.95 6.71
CA ASN A 72 3.95 22.96 6.25
C ASN A 72 4.00 23.02 4.70
N ASN A 73 4.81 23.92 4.17
CA ASN A 73 4.99 24.08 2.72
C ASN A 73 5.60 22.86 2.02
N GLU A 74 6.20 21.94 2.78
CA GLU A 74 6.78 20.69 2.32
C GLU A 74 5.83 19.50 2.48
N ASN A 75 4.54 19.75 2.76
CA ASN A 75 3.45 18.77 2.76
C ASN A 75 3.45 17.76 3.92
N TYR A 76 4.07 18.09 5.05
CA TYR A 76 4.01 17.28 6.27
C TYR A 76 3.74 18.12 7.53
N ALA A 77 3.37 17.47 8.63
CA ALA A 77 3.12 18.07 9.92
C ALA A 77 3.72 17.20 11.05
N TYR A 78 4.27 17.84 12.08
CA TYR A 78 4.72 17.13 13.28
C TYR A 78 3.53 16.76 14.16
N ILE A 79 3.51 15.50 14.60
CA ILE A 79 2.51 14.96 15.51
C ILE A 79 3.16 14.75 16.87
N ASN A 80 2.46 15.09 17.95
CA ASN A 80 2.95 14.92 19.32
C ASN A 80 4.37 15.48 19.53
N ASN A 81 4.60 16.72 19.10
CA ASN A 81 5.92 17.38 19.14
C ASN A 81 7.01 16.58 18.41
N ASN A 82 6.64 15.94 17.29
CA ASN A 82 7.48 15.05 16.48
C ASN A 82 8.00 13.83 17.26
N LYS A 83 7.26 13.33 18.26
CA LYS A 83 7.67 12.18 19.08
C LYS A 83 6.64 11.06 19.05
N THR A 84 7.14 9.84 19.00
CA THR A 84 6.40 8.60 19.19
C THR A 84 6.97 7.84 20.39
N GLU A 85 6.17 6.90 20.88
CA GLU A 85 6.59 5.87 21.83
C GLU A 85 6.32 4.49 21.22
N LEU A 86 7.08 3.48 21.66
CA LEU A 86 6.83 2.09 21.28
C LEU A 86 5.75 1.51 22.20
N ASN A 87 4.56 1.28 21.64
CA ASN A 87 3.47 0.67 22.39
C ASN A 87 3.71 -0.85 22.58
N THR A 88 2.81 -1.51 23.33
CA THR A 88 2.93 -2.95 23.62
C THR A 88 2.98 -3.82 22.35
N THR A 89 2.25 -3.45 21.29
CA THR A 89 2.27 -4.15 20.01
C THR A 89 3.61 -3.99 19.30
N ASP A 90 4.16 -2.78 19.30
CA ASP A 90 5.47 -2.46 18.71
C ASP A 90 6.58 -3.27 19.42
N GLN A 91 6.57 -3.27 20.76
CA GLN A 91 7.52 -4.04 21.59
C GLN A 91 7.39 -5.55 21.40
N LYS A 92 6.16 -6.07 21.33
CA LYS A 92 5.91 -7.48 21.05
C LYS A 92 6.51 -7.89 19.70
N LYS A 93 6.30 -7.07 18.65
CA LYS A 93 6.83 -7.34 17.32
C LYS A 93 8.36 -7.35 17.29
N LEU A 94 9.01 -6.40 17.98
CA LEU A 94 10.47 -6.38 18.15
C LEU A 94 10.99 -7.63 18.86
N LYS A 95 10.27 -8.15 19.86
CA LYS A 95 10.63 -9.39 20.56
C LYS A 95 10.49 -10.62 19.65
N GLU A 96 9.46 -10.66 18.83
CA GLU A 96 9.17 -11.79 17.92
C GLU A 96 10.12 -11.85 16.71
N LYS A 97 10.36 -10.70 16.06
CA LYS A 97 11.21 -10.62 14.85
C LYS A 97 12.69 -10.43 15.17
N GLY A 98 13.00 -9.96 16.38
CA GLY A 98 14.34 -9.60 16.81
C GLY A 98 14.71 -8.14 16.52
N ASN A 99 15.82 -7.70 17.11
CA ASN A 99 16.29 -6.32 17.11
C ASN A 99 17.74 -6.16 16.59
N HIS A 100 18.20 -7.08 15.73
CA HIS A 100 19.58 -7.11 15.24
C HIS A 100 19.70 -6.92 13.73
N LYS A 101 18.88 -7.64 12.96
CA LYS A 101 18.92 -7.63 11.49
C LYS A 101 17.73 -6.89 10.93
N PHE A 102 17.91 -6.35 9.73
CA PHE A 102 16.80 -5.79 8.96
C PHE A 102 15.67 -6.81 8.83
N TRP A 103 14.44 -6.33 9.00
CA TRP A 103 13.23 -7.04 8.63
C TRP A 103 12.16 -6.03 8.25
N VAL A 104 11.24 -6.46 7.40
CA VAL A 104 10.05 -5.70 7.02
C VAL A 104 8.86 -6.64 6.97
N GLU A 105 7.71 -6.13 7.37
CA GLU A 105 6.42 -6.80 7.27
C GLU A 105 5.50 -5.94 6.40
N TYR A 106 5.12 -6.51 5.27
CA TYR A 106 4.10 -5.98 4.39
C TYR A 106 2.82 -6.81 4.58
N PRO A 107 1.67 -6.19 4.85
CA PRO A 107 0.40 -6.89 4.77
C PRO A 107 0.02 -7.12 3.31
N ASP A 108 -0.75 -8.17 3.04
CA ASP A 108 -1.42 -8.32 1.75
C ASP A 108 -2.36 -7.12 1.51
N LEU A 109 -2.70 -6.87 0.24
CA LEU A 109 -3.67 -5.82 -0.08
C LEU A 109 -5.05 -6.20 0.45
N ASP A 110 -5.85 -5.20 0.81
CA ASP A 110 -7.21 -5.46 1.30
C ASP A 110 -8.18 -5.86 0.16
N GLY A 111 -9.46 -6.05 0.52
CA GLY A 111 -10.51 -6.43 -0.45
C GLY A 111 -10.73 -5.40 -1.56
N GLN A 112 -10.18 -4.20 -1.42
CA GLN A 112 -10.19 -3.11 -2.39
C GLN A 112 -8.82 -2.92 -3.05
N GLY A 113 -7.86 -3.82 -2.84
CA GLY A 113 -6.53 -3.72 -3.43
C GLY A 113 -5.70 -2.55 -2.90
N ARG A 114 -5.98 -2.10 -1.68
CA ARG A 114 -5.27 -1.00 -1.03
C ARG A 114 -4.10 -1.55 -0.22
N ALA A 115 -2.99 -0.81 -0.19
CA ALA A 115 -1.83 -1.12 0.64
C ALA A 115 -2.06 -0.71 2.10
N GLY A 116 -1.66 -1.59 3.02
CA GLY A 116 -1.83 -1.43 4.46
C GLY A 116 -0.61 -0.87 5.20
N GLN A 117 -0.63 -0.99 6.53
CA GLN A 117 0.44 -0.53 7.41
C GLN A 117 1.70 -1.38 7.22
N VAL A 118 2.82 -0.72 6.90
CA VAL A 118 4.13 -1.37 6.81
C VAL A 118 4.90 -1.15 8.10
N THR A 119 5.55 -2.20 8.61
CA THR A 119 6.41 -2.12 9.79
C THR A 119 7.77 -2.72 9.47
N ALA A 120 8.86 -2.07 9.87
CA ALA A 120 10.20 -2.54 9.63
C ALA A 120 11.14 -2.25 10.80
N LEU A 121 12.22 -3.02 10.88
CA LEU A 121 13.44 -2.60 11.56
C LEU A 121 14.48 -2.25 10.51
N VAL A 122 14.78 -0.97 10.36
CA VAL A 122 15.79 -0.46 9.42
C VAL A 122 17.15 -0.48 10.11
N THR A 123 18.16 -1.01 9.42
CA THR A 123 19.55 -1.09 9.89
C THR A 123 20.51 -0.44 8.90
N SER A 124 21.72 -0.16 9.37
CA SER A 124 22.81 0.35 8.52
C SER A 124 23.08 -0.56 7.31
N ASP A 125 23.12 -1.88 7.48
CA ASP A 125 23.32 -2.81 6.37
C ASP A 125 22.26 -2.66 5.27
N ALA A 126 20.98 -2.48 5.64
CA ALA A 126 19.90 -2.30 4.69
C ALA A 126 20.04 -0.97 3.91
N VAL A 127 20.34 0.13 4.61
CA VAL A 127 20.52 1.44 3.99
C VAL A 127 21.73 1.47 3.06
N HIS A 128 22.87 0.91 3.49
CA HIS A 128 24.09 0.91 2.68
C HIS A 128 23.95 0.01 1.45
N SER A 129 23.37 -1.18 1.59
CA SER A 129 23.16 -2.10 0.47
C SER A 129 22.17 -1.59 -0.59
N HIS A 130 21.25 -0.69 -0.21
CA HIS A 130 20.28 -0.07 -1.12
C HIS A 130 20.64 1.37 -1.54
N SER A 131 21.85 1.84 -1.18
CA SER A 131 22.36 3.13 -1.63
C SER A 131 22.50 3.14 -3.15
N SER A 132 22.18 4.27 -3.78
CA SER A 132 22.37 4.46 -5.23
C SER A 132 23.83 4.41 -5.65
N GLN A 133 24.77 4.52 -4.70
CA GLN A 133 26.21 4.31 -4.94
C GLN A 133 26.58 2.82 -5.05
N VAL A 134 25.74 1.94 -4.51
CA VAL A 134 25.97 0.49 -4.44
C VAL A 134 25.12 -0.25 -5.47
N ILE A 135 23.85 0.12 -5.60
CA ILE A 135 22.92 -0.54 -6.51
C ILE A 135 21.97 0.47 -7.17
N GLN A 136 21.78 0.32 -8.48
CA GLN A 136 20.76 1.07 -9.19
C GLN A 136 19.38 0.56 -8.75
N ARG A 137 18.51 1.49 -8.36
CA ARG A 137 17.12 1.17 -8.03
C ARG A 137 16.43 0.52 -9.24
N PRO A 138 15.82 -0.67 -9.09
CA PRO A 138 15.10 -1.30 -10.19
C PRO A 138 13.88 -0.47 -10.60
N SER A 139 13.50 -0.57 -11.88
CA SER A 139 12.21 -0.05 -12.34
C SER A 139 11.08 -0.92 -11.81
N PHE A 140 9.89 -0.35 -11.65
CA PHE A 140 8.69 -1.15 -11.35
C PHE A 140 8.44 -2.17 -12.46
N ALA A 141 8.12 -3.41 -12.06
CA ALA A 141 7.67 -4.41 -13.02
C ALA A 141 6.33 -3.97 -13.66
N TYR A 142 6.07 -4.44 -14.87
CA TYR A 142 4.87 -4.07 -15.63
C TYR A 142 3.57 -4.34 -14.86
N GLY A 143 3.53 -5.37 -14.02
CA GLY A 143 2.35 -5.74 -13.23
C GLY A 143 2.17 -4.96 -11.93
N VAL A 144 2.99 -3.94 -11.65
CA VAL A 144 2.88 -3.15 -10.41
C VAL A 144 1.95 -1.97 -10.66
N HIS A 145 0.70 -2.12 -10.25
CA HIS A 145 -0.32 -1.07 -10.31
C HIS A 145 -1.13 -0.98 -9.02
N VAL A 146 -1.37 0.24 -8.58
CA VAL A 146 -1.95 0.56 -7.27
C VAL A 146 -3.42 0.99 -7.36
N ALA A 147 -4.11 0.96 -6.23
CA ALA A 147 -5.46 1.47 -6.11
C ALA A 147 -5.57 2.94 -6.55
N GLY A 148 -6.59 3.24 -7.37
CA GLY A 148 -6.85 4.57 -7.91
C GLY A 148 -5.95 5.00 -9.09
N GLU A 149 -5.02 4.16 -9.57
CA GLU A 149 -4.11 4.51 -10.67
C GLU A 149 -4.84 4.79 -12.01
N TYR A 150 -5.99 4.14 -12.20
CA TYR A 150 -6.79 4.20 -13.42
C TYR A 150 -8.22 4.67 -13.10
N GLU A 151 -8.74 5.57 -13.92
CA GLU A 151 -10.12 6.05 -13.84
C GLU A 151 -11.13 4.92 -14.05
N ASP A 152 -10.80 4.00 -14.97
CA ASP A 152 -11.54 2.78 -15.31
C ASP A 152 -10.97 1.53 -14.62
N GLY A 153 -10.30 1.74 -13.49
CA GLY A 153 -9.57 0.69 -12.78
C GLY A 153 -10.45 -0.49 -12.33
N ILE A 154 -9.94 -1.70 -12.51
CA ILE A 154 -10.50 -2.93 -11.95
C ILE A 154 -9.41 -3.65 -11.16
N TYR A 155 -9.71 -4.00 -9.90
CA TYR A 155 -8.81 -4.76 -9.05
C TYR A 155 -8.86 -6.27 -9.39
N ASP A 156 -7.70 -6.86 -9.64
CA ASP A 156 -7.51 -8.30 -9.79
C ASP A 156 -6.94 -8.88 -8.49
N SER A 157 -7.83 -9.35 -7.61
CA SER A 157 -7.45 -9.86 -6.28
C SER A 157 -6.57 -11.11 -6.34
N MET A 158 -6.65 -11.92 -7.40
CA MET A 158 -5.79 -13.08 -7.56
C MET A 158 -4.36 -12.68 -7.89
N LYS A 159 -4.17 -11.56 -8.58
CA LYS A 159 -2.87 -11.03 -8.98
C LYS A 159 -2.37 -9.88 -8.12
N GLN A 160 -3.17 -9.43 -7.14
CA GLN A 160 -2.86 -8.32 -6.24
C GLN A 160 -2.41 -7.05 -7.03
N THR A 161 -3.13 -6.74 -8.12
CA THR A 161 -2.82 -5.58 -8.98
C THR A 161 -4.08 -4.96 -9.55
N TRP A 162 -4.02 -3.65 -9.76
CA TRP A 162 -5.00 -2.92 -10.56
C TRP A 162 -4.70 -2.99 -12.06
N LYS A 163 -5.72 -2.81 -12.89
CA LYS A 163 -5.61 -2.70 -14.34
C LYS A 163 -6.63 -1.70 -14.85
N GLY A 164 -6.28 -0.97 -15.91
CA GLY A 164 -7.17 -0.05 -16.61
C GLY A 164 -6.49 0.48 -17.86
N GLU A 165 -7.25 1.14 -18.72
CA GLU A 165 -6.75 1.76 -19.95
C GLU A 165 -6.56 3.27 -19.78
N HIS A 166 -7.29 3.89 -18.85
CA HIS A 166 -7.32 5.33 -18.67
C HIS A 166 -6.59 5.74 -17.38
N SER A 167 -5.28 5.97 -17.49
CA SER A 167 -4.50 6.41 -16.33
C SER A 167 -4.93 7.80 -15.83
N ASN A 168 -5.09 7.92 -14.50
CA ASN A 168 -5.28 9.21 -13.85
C ASN A 168 -4.01 10.07 -13.91
N ASN A 169 -2.82 9.48 -14.09
CA ASN A 169 -1.57 10.21 -13.99
C ASN A 169 -1.25 10.99 -15.28
N LYS A 170 -1.22 12.32 -15.20
CA LYS A 170 -0.94 13.21 -16.33
C LYS A 170 0.00 14.33 -15.91
N ILE A 171 0.72 14.89 -16.88
CA ILE A 171 1.54 16.10 -16.66
C ILE A 171 0.61 17.29 -16.46
N LEU A 172 0.77 18.00 -15.36
CA LEU A 172 0.06 19.24 -15.06
C LEU A 172 1.01 20.43 -15.05
N GLN A 173 0.46 21.60 -15.40
CA GLN A 173 1.09 22.89 -15.20
C GLN A 173 0.35 23.61 -14.07
N LEU A 174 1.01 23.74 -12.92
CA LEU A 174 0.54 24.44 -11.72
C LEU A 174 1.48 25.61 -11.42
N ASP A 175 1.09 26.46 -10.48
CA ASP A 175 1.97 27.51 -9.98
C ASP A 175 3.19 26.88 -9.29
N GLY A 176 4.39 27.20 -9.77
CA GLY A 176 5.65 26.65 -9.26
C GLY A 176 5.92 25.17 -9.52
N TYR A 177 5.06 24.46 -10.28
CA TYR A 177 5.22 23.02 -10.56
C TYR A 177 4.78 22.63 -11.98
N ARG A 178 5.62 21.84 -12.68
CA ARG A 178 5.27 21.18 -13.94
C ARG A 178 5.74 19.72 -13.91
N GLY A 179 4.81 18.77 -14.03
CA GLY A 179 5.14 17.35 -14.00
C GLY A 179 3.93 16.47 -13.76
N TYR A 180 4.15 15.15 -13.66
CA TYR A 180 3.11 14.18 -13.34
C TYR A 180 2.50 14.45 -11.96
N ILE A 181 1.18 14.36 -11.85
CA ILE A 181 0.49 14.61 -10.57
C ILE A 181 0.77 13.50 -9.54
N TYR A 182 0.91 12.26 -9.97
CA TYR A 182 1.05 11.10 -9.09
C TYR A 182 2.38 10.38 -9.26
N ASN A 183 2.80 9.78 -8.16
CA ASN A 183 3.88 8.83 -8.03
C ASN A 183 3.32 7.53 -7.43
N LYS A 184 3.99 6.41 -7.71
CA LYS A 184 3.89 5.21 -6.87
C LYS A 184 4.73 5.46 -5.62
N SER A 185 4.09 6.04 -4.60
CA SER A 185 4.73 6.45 -3.36
C SER A 185 4.99 5.24 -2.49
N HIS A 186 6.22 5.08 -2.03
CA HIS A 186 6.58 3.96 -1.17
C HIS A 186 6.10 4.19 0.26
N SER A 187 5.71 3.11 0.92
CA SER A 187 5.56 3.05 2.36
C SER A 187 6.92 2.91 3.04
N LEU A 188 7.72 1.93 2.62
CA LEU A 188 9.14 1.84 2.95
C LEU A 188 9.97 2.14 1.70
N ALA A 189 10.76 3.20 1.74
CA ALA A 189 11.57 3.59 0.59
C ALA A 189 12.60 2.52 0.19
N TRP A 190 12.90 2.43 -1.11
CA TRP A 190 13.98 1.57 -1.62
C TRP A 190 15.29 1.76 -0.85
N SER A 191 15.69 3.02 -0.61
CA SER A 191 16.92 3.36 0.13
C SER A 191 16.93 2.93 1.59
N LEU A 192 15.80 2.50 2.14
CA LEU A 192 15.66 1.98 3.51
C LEU A 192 15.50 0.44 3.52
N GLY A 193 15.66 -0.23 2.37
CA GLY A 193 15.45 -1.67 2.21
C GLY A 193 14.05 -2.06 1.74
N GLY A 194 13.23 -1.10 1.31
CA GLY A 194 11.90 -1.38 0.77
C GLY A 194 11.93 -2.05 -0.59
N ASP A 195 10.90 -2.85 -0.90
CA ASP A 195 10.75 -3.47 -2.22
C ASP A 195 9.95 -2.57 -3.20
N MET A 196 9.79 -3.04 -4.44
CA MET A 196 9.11 -2.32 -5.53
C MET A 196 7.73 -2.91 -5.82
N GLU A 197 7.10 -3.58 -4.85
CA GLU A 197 5.87 -4.35 -5.03
C GLU A 197 4.63 -3.56 -4.60
N THR A 198 3.45 -3.94 -5.13
CA THR A 198 2.19 -3.20 -4.93
C THR A 198 1.81 -3.01 -3.45
N HIS A 199 2.10 -3.98 -2.57
CA HIS A 199 1.82 -3.88 -1.13
C HIS A 199 2.60 -2.76 -0.42
N ASN A 200 3.70 -2.30 -1.02
CA ASN A 200 4.54 -1.24 -0.48
C ASN A 200 4.22 0.12 -1.11
N LEU A 201 3.18 0.21 -1.94
CA LEU A 201 2.93 1.39 -2.77
C LEU A 201 1.50 1.91 -2.61
N THR A 202 1.39 3.22 -2.62
CA THR A 202 0.10 3.92 -2.74
C THR A 202 0.17 4.93 -3.89
N LEU A 203 -0.98 5.33 -4.41
CA LEU A 203 -1.04 6.46 -5.33
C LEU A 203 -0.87 7.77 -4.55
N GLY A 204 0.37 8.25 -4.48
CA GLY A 204 0.74 9.48 -3.80
C GLY A 204 0.87 10.62 -4.79
N THR A 205 0.46 11.83 -4.43
CA THR A 205 0.79 13.01 -5.24
C THR A 205 2.30 13.24 -5.27
N ARG A 206 2.80 13.98 -6.26
CA ARG A 206 4.20 14.39 -6.30
C ARG A 206 4.61 15.17 -5.05
N ALA A 207 3.74 16.04 -4.53
CA ALA A 207 3.99 16.76 -3.28
C ALA A 207 3.95 15.84 -2.04
N GLN A 208 3.09 14.83 -2.00
CA GLN A 208 3.10 13.84 -0.91
C GLN A 208 4.37 12.99 -0.92
N ASN A 209 4.86 12.61 -2.09
CA ASN A 209 6.05 11.76 -2.19
C ASN A 209 7.33 12.50 -1.76
N VAL A 210 7.50 13.77 -2.19
CA VAL A 210 8.80 14.48 -2.08
C VAL A 210 8.67 16.00 -1.84
N GLY A 211 7.50 16.46 -1.38
CA GLY A 211 7.25 17.88 -1.11
C GLY A 211 7.49 18.78 -2.33
N THR A 212 8.07 19.95 -2.09
CA THR A 212 8.54 20.83 -3.17
C THR A 212 9.83 20.33 -3.81
N ASN A 213 10.55 19.42 -3.12
CA ASN A 213 11.89 18.94 -3.46
C ASN A 213 12.92 20.08 -3.56
N ARG A 214 12.75 21.12 -2.73
CA ARG A 214 13.68 22.25 -2.59
C ARG A 214 14.34 22.32 -1.23
N ASP A 215 13.71 21.71 -0.21
CA ASP A 215 14.26 21.64 1.13
C ASP A 215 15.32 20.52 1.23
N SER A 216 16.46 20.84 1.84
CA SER A 216 17.54 19.89 2.10
C SER A 216 17.16 18.83 3.14
N GLU A 217 16.23 19.14 4.04
CA GLU A 217 15.71 18.18 5.02
C GLU A 217 14.68 17.22 4.41
N GLY A 218 14.27 17.48 3.16
CA GLY A 218 13.26 16.74 2.43
C GLY A 218 11.84 17.25 2.67
N GLY A 219 10.93 16.85 1.80
CA GLY A 219 9.50 17.12 1.93
C GLY A 219 8.67 15.88 1.64
N GLY A 220 7.39 15.91 2.02
CA GLY A 220 6.52 14.75 1.92
C GLY A 220 7.06 13.55 2.69
N MET A 221 6.96 12.36 2.11
CA MET A 221 7.61 11.14 2.61
C MET A 221 9.14 11.28 2.66
N GLY A 222 9.70 11.99 1.68
CA GLY A 222 11.13 12.25 1.57
C GLY A 222 11.76 12.90 2.80
N TYR A 223 11.00 13.67 3.60
CA TYR A 223 11.46 14.18 4.89
C TYR A 223 11.82 13.02 5.83
N SER A 224 10.84 12.18 6.18
CA SER A 224 11.05 11.06 7.11
C SER A 224 12.15 10.10 6.63
N GLU A 225 12.19 9.81 5.33
CA GLU A 225 13.23 8.96 4.75
C GLU A 225 14.63 9.57 4.88
N THR A 226 14.75 10.88 4.68
CA THR A 226 16.03 11.61 4.82
C THR A 226 16.50 11.63 6.26
N GLN A 227 15.60 11.90 7.22
CA GLN A 227 15.96 11.89 8.64
C GLN A 227 16.46 10.51 9.10
N ILE A 228 15.81 9.43 8.66
CA ILE A 228 16.23 8.05 8.98
C ILE A 228 17.60 7.74 8.35
N ARG A 229 17.82 8.10 7.08
CA ARG A 229 19.12 7.90 6.40
C ARG A 229 20.23 8.66 7.14
N ASN A 230 20.02 9.93 7.45
CA ASN A 230 21.01 10.75 8.16
C ASN A 230 21.35 10.18 9.54
N ALA A 231 20.34 9.80 10.33
CA ALA A 231 20.52 9.14 11.62
C ALA A 231 21.40 7.88 11.55
N ILE A 232 21.24 7.09 10.49
CA ILE A 232 22.02 5.87 10.26
C ILE A 232 23.43 6.18 9.74
N TYR A 233 23.60 7.18 8.88
CA TYR A 233 24.92 7.57 8.39
C TYR A 233 25.79 8.21 9.47
N ASP A 234 25.19 9.07 10.30
CA ASP A 234 25.89 9.73 11.41
C ASP A 234 26.22 8.73 12.53
N GLN A 235 25.36 7.73 12.73
CA GLN A 235 25.51 6.70 13.75
C GLN A 235 25.21 5.30 13.19
N PRO A 236 26.20 4.60 12.60
CA PRO A 236 25.99 3.32 11.91
C PRO A 236 25.44 2.18 12.78
N GLN A 237 25.53 2.28 14.11
CA GLN A 237 24.90 1.33 15.05
C GLN A 237 23.39 1.52 15.21
N THR A 238 22.82 2.61 14.69
CA THR A 238 21.40 2.96 14.81
C THR A 238 20.52 1.88 14.17
N LYS A 239 19.52 1.45 14.94
CA LYS A 239 18.48 0.53 14.49
C LYS A 239 17.14 1.22 14.69
N VAL A 240 16.39 1.39 13.61
CA VAL A 240 15.18 2.21 13.61
C VAL A 240 13.97 1.32 13.47
N TYR A 241 13.13 1.27 14.51
CA TYR A 241 11.77 0.77 14.35
C TYR A 241 10.99 1.79 13.53
N TYR A 242 10.58 1.39 12.34
CA TYR A 242 9.85 2.21 11.38
C TYR A 242 8.44 1.66 11.20
N GLN A 243 7.45 2.53 11.21
CA GLN A 243 6.08 2.18 10.89
C GLN A 243 5.45 3.29 10.06
N ILE A 244 4.72 2.90 9.03
CA ILE A 244 3.91 3.81 8.24
C ILE A 244 2.52 3.23 8.04
N THR A 245 1.52 4.09 8.22
CA THR A 245 0.11 3.76 8.03
C THR A 245 -0.47 4.68 6.96
N PRO A 246 -0.75 4.18 5.74
CA PRO A 246 -1.62 4.88 4.80
C PRO A 246 -3.02 5.03 5.42
N VAL A 247 -3.55 6.26 5.45
CA VAL A 247 -4.82 6.55 6.12
C VAL A 247 -5.89 6.87 5.10
N TYR A 248 -6.93 6.04 5.05
CA TYR A 248 -8.05 6.13 4.11
C TYR A 248 -9.31 6.62 4.83
N LYS A 249 -10.17 7.39 4.15
CA LYS A 249 -11.50 7.68 4.67
C LYS A 249 -12.51 6.68 4.10
N GLY A 250 -12.99 5.77 4.92
CA GLY A 250 -13.98 4.76 4.51
C GLY A 250 -13.48 3.88 3.36
N LYS A 251 -14.17 3.92 2.22
CA LYS A 251 -13.90 3.08 1.03
C LYS A 251 -13.06 3.78 -0.04
N GLU A 252 -12.47 4.93 0.28
CA GLU A 252 -11.56 5.60 -0.64
C GLU A 252 -10.40 4.67 -1.04
N LEU A 253 -10.07 4.70 -2.32
CA LEU A 253 -8.97 3.92 -2.91
C LEU A 253 -7.61 4.55 -2.65
N ILE A 254 -7.57 5.87 -2.48
CA ILE A 254 -6.35 6.65 -2.28
C ILE A 254 -6.31 7.12 -0.84
N PRO A 255 -5.16 6.96 -0.15
CA PRO A 255 -5.06 7.45 1.22
C PRO A 255 -5.09 8.99 1.21
N ARG A 256 -5.71 9.58 2.24
CA ARG A 256 -5.70 11.02 2.52
C ARG A 256 -4.32 11.52 2.94
N GLY A 257 -3.45 10.62 3.38
CA GLY A 257 -2.08 10.86 3.78
C GLY A 257 -1.49 9.61 4.43
N SER A 258 -0.28 9.76 4.96
CA SER A 258 0.43 8.70 5.64
C SER A 258 0.89 9.17 7.02
N HIS A 259 0.65 8.36 8.03
CA HIS A 259 1.19 8.57 9.38
C HIS A 259 2.48 7.77 9.53
N VAL A 260 3.60 8.45 9.78
CA VAL A 260 4.95 7.88 9.82
C VAL A 260 5.53 8.01 11.21
N ARG A 261 5.98 6.88 11.77
CA ARG A 261 6.65 6.79 13.07
C ARG A 261 8.03 6.16 12.87
N ALA A 262 9.07 6.76 13.46
CA ALA A 262 10.42 6.20 13.47
C ALA A 262 11.06 6.38 14.85
N TYR A 263 11.65 5.32 15.39
CA TYR A 263 12.21 5.32 16.74
C TYR A 263 13.49 4.48 16.78
N SER A 264 14.62 5.08 17.19
CA SER A 264 15.86 4.34 17.41
C SER A 264 15.75 3.47 18.66
N ILE A 265 15.83 2.15 18.48
CA ILE A 265 15.56 1.19 19.56
C ILE A 265 16.76 0.91 20.45
N ASN A 266 17.96 1.29 20.01
CA ASN A 266 19.22 0.99 20.69
C ASN A 266 19.69 2.10 21.63
N ASP A 267 18.96 3.22 21.69
CA ASP A 267 19.27 4.39 22.52
C ASP A 267 18.01 5.13 23.00
N ASP A 268 16.87 4.43 23.04
CA ASP A 268 15.59 4.98 23.50
C ASP A 268 15.15 6.26 22.77
N GLY A 269 15.30 6.27 21.44
CA GLY A 269 14.85 7.36 20.59
C GLY A 269 15.74 8.60 20.62
N GLN A 270 16.95 8.53 21.19
CA GLN A 270 17.86 9.67 21.27
C GLN A 270 18.38 10.09 19.90
N THR A 271 18.76 9.13 19.04
CA THR A 271 19.24 9.43 17.68
C THR A 271 18.10 9.79 16.74
N ILE A 272 16.99 9.05 16.78
CA ILE A 272 15.78 9.41 16.03
C ILE A 272 14.52 9.03 16.81
N ASN A 273 13.65 10.02 16.98
CA ASN A 273 12.28 9.84 17.44
C ASN A 273 11.43 10.81 16.63
N LEU A 274 10.67 10.25 15.68
CA LEU A 274 9.93 10.99 14.65
C LEU A 274 8.49 10.53 14.65
N ASN A 275 7.58 11.50 14.55
CA ASN A 275 6.16 11.26 14.41
C ASN A 275 5.54 12.33 13.51
N VAL A 276 5.20 11.95 12.28
CA VAL A 276 4.87 12.86 11.19
C VAL A 276 3.61 12.41 10.47
N TRP A 277 2.73 13.36 10.19
CA TRP A 277 1.65 13.21 9.21
C TRP A 277 2.10 13.79 7.87
N VAL A 278 2.00 13.01 6.80
CA VAL A 278 2.29 13.44 5.43
C VAL A 278 0.99 13.50 4.65
N SER A 279 0.57 14.70 4.22
CA SER A 279 -0.70 14.87 3.53
C SER A 279 -0.61 14.37 2.08
N ASN A 280 -1.62 13.62 1.61
CA ASN A 280 -1.73 13.25 0.20
C ASN A 280 -2.46 14.32 -0.61
N THR A 281 -1.88 15.51 -0.68
CA THR A 281 -2.45 16.67 -1.38
C THR A 281 -1.44 17.30 -2.32
N GLN A 282 -1.94 18.00 -3.34
CA GLN A 282 -1.15 18.80 -4.26
C GLN A 282 -1.76 20.20 -4.33
N LYS A 283 -0.97 21.24 -4.04
CA LYS A 283 -1.43 22.64 -4.13
C LYS A 283 -1.98 22.93 -5.53
N GLY A 284 -3.20 23.47 -5.60
CA GLY A 284 -3.89 23.80 -6.86
C GLY A 284 -4.66 22.65 -7.50
N VAL A 285 -4.83 21.52 -6.80
CA VAL A 285 -5.57 20.34 -7.29
C VAL A 285 -6.52 19.84 -6.21
N ASN A 286 -7.77 19.54 -6.60
CA ASN A 286 -8.72 18.81 -5.76
C ASN A 286 -8.79 17.35 -6.24
N ILE A 287 -8.35 16.43 -5.39
CA ILE A 287 -8.33 14.99 -5.68
C ILE A 287 -9.64 14.35 -5.28
N ASN A 288 -10.18 13.52 -6.16
CA ASN A 288 -11.20 12.55 -5.83
C ASN A 288 -10.53 11.27 -5.31
N TYR A 289 -10.53 11.08 -3.98
CA TYR A 289 -9.86 9.96 -3.32
C TYR A 289 -10.58 8.62 -3.52
N ASP A 290 -11.82 8.64 -4.03
CA ASP A 290 -12.55 7.41 -4.35
C ASP A 290 -11.99 6.71 -5.59
N ASN A 291 -11.43 7.45 -6.55
CA ASN A 291 -11.01 6.87 -7.83
C ASN A 291 -9.75 7.46 -8.49
N GLY A 292 -9.16 8.51 -7.92
CA GLY A 292 -7.91 9.12 -8.41
C GLY A 292 -8.05 10.21 -9.44
N THR A 293 -9.27 10.44 -9.93
CA THR A 293 -9.56 11.61 -10.77
C THR A 293 -9.34 12.90 -9.97
N TYR A 294 -9.16 14.02 -10.65
CA TYR A 294 -8.95 15.31 -10.01
C TYR A 294 -9.39 16.47 -10.89
N THR A 295 -9.57 17.62 -10.25
CA THR A 295 -9.79 18.91 -10.91
C THR A 295 -8.70 19.89 -10.52
N LYS A 296 -8.36 20.80 -11.44
CA LYS A 296 -7.44 21.90 -11.16
C LYS A 296 -8.25 23.08 -10.61
N ASN A 297 -7.70 23.74 -9.58
CA ASN A 297 -8.27 24.95 -8.98
C ASN A 297 -7.91 26.22 -9.75
#